data_AF-C6HNJ0-F1
#
_entry.id   AF-C6HNJ0-F1
#
_cell.length_a   1.000
_cell.length_b   1.000
_cell.length_c   1.000
_cell.angle_alpha   90.00
_cell.angle_beta   90.00
_cell.angle_gamma   90.00
#
_symmetry.space_group_name_H-M   'P 1'
#
loop_
_entity.id
_entity.type
_entity.pdbx_description
1 polymer ?
#
loop_
_entity_poly.entity_id
_entity_poly.type
_entity_poly.pdbx_seq_one_letter_code
_entity_poly.pdbx_strand_id
1 'polypeptide(L)'
;MNIPTTNSFLLLILLLVDLDLDLDPDIASLHGFAHWPFTSPSVMPGKTLPLFSVAELKSHTTAKSCYVTRGSKVYDVTSFVNDHPGGGDLILDYAGQDVSEIMRDIPSHEHSEAAYEILEDHHVGFLENPLVSKMNGNGDAAAAAAAAAAAKGSNMDGATDSPKPTYSSTGMSSEEDLNVETDLAVDYRTHKFLDLNRPLFGQLWYGGFTKDFYLQQVHRPRHYKGGESAPLFGNFLEPLTKTAWWMVPLIWYPAAAYGTVVGFTGLQNYTVGAAYWILGACLCTLVEYGLHRFIFHMETYLPDNRVGLSLHFLAHGIHHYLPMDKYRLVMPPTLFIILATPFYYLSKSVFFYNWYAALTVFSGGVFEYVCYDMTHYFLHHRSLPSYYKQLKKYHLQHHFADYNNGFGVSSRFWDKVFGTELPPLQPVKVE
;
A
#
# COMPACT_ATOMS: atom_id res chain seq x y z
N MET A 1 3.06 15.41 -49.15
CA MET A 1 3.13 13.94 -49.38
C MET A 1 2.51 13.31 -48.14
N ASN A 2 1.36 12.66 -48.31
CA ASN A 2 0.53 12.14 -47.20
C ASN A 2 1.23 10.97 -46.50
N ILE A 3 1.33 11.01 -45.16
CA ILE A 3 1.66 9.85 -44.33
C ILE A 3 0.44 9.53 -43.45
N PRO A 4 0.00 8.26 -43.34
CA PRO A 4 -1.31 7.90 -42.82
C PRO A 4 -1.33 7.77 -41.30
N THR A 5 -2.49 8.10 -40.73
CA THR A 5 -2.92 7.81 -39.36
C THR A 5 -2.91 6.31 -39.05
N THR A 6 -2.22 5.87 -38.00
CA THR A 6 -2.66 4.82 -37.04
C THR A 6 -1.70 4.72 -35.84
N ASN A 7 -2.27 4.48 -34.65
CA ASN A 7 -1.65 4.18 -33.34
C ASN A 7 -1.22 5.37 -32.46
N SER A 8 -2.25 6.02 -31.92
CA SER A 8 -2.23 6.94 -30.79
C SER A 8 -1.73 6.24 -29.51
N PHE A 9 -0.42 6.30 -29.24
CA PHE A 9 0.20 6.30 -27.89
C PHE A 9 1.70 6.57 -28.01
N LEU A 10 2.34 6.08 -29.09
CA LEU A 10 3.70 6.47 -29.52
C LEU A 10 3.80 7.98 -29.82
N LEU A 11 2.66 8.56 -30.21
CA LEU A 11 2.49 9.98 -30.52
C LEU A 11 2.79 10.90 -29.33
N LEU A 12 2.79 10.46 -28.06
CA LEU A 12 3.01 11.38 -26.94
C LEU A 12 4.49 11.64 -26.62
N ILE A 13 5.35 10.61 -26.74
CA ILE A 13 6.81 10.83 -26.73
C ILE A 13 7.23 11.50 -28.03
N LEU A 14 6.66 11.09 -29.17
CA LEU A 14 6.85 11.81 -30.41
C LEU A 14 6.32 13.24 -30.29
N LEU A 15 5.21 13.53 -29.60
CA LEU A 15 4.75 14.89 -29.34
C LEU A 15 5.72 15.64 -28.43
N LEU A 16 6.31 15.05 -27.39
CA LEU A 16 7.33 15.73 -26.59
C LEU A 16 8.61 16.03 -27.39
N VAL A 17 8.93 15.22 -28.39
CA VAL A 17 10.08 15.42 -29.28
C VAL A 17 9.74 16.34 -30.48
N ASP A 18 8.53 16.25 -31.02
CA ASP A 18 8.02 16.97 -32.20
C ASP A 18 7.47 18.36 -31.81
N LEU A 19 6.86 18.54 -30.63
CA LEU A 19 6.54 19.88 -30.10
C LEU A 19 7.80 20.73 -29.94
N ASP A 20 8.97 20.11 -29.69
CA ASP A 20 10.25 20.81 -29.61
C ASP A 20 10.91 21.04 -31.00
N LEU A 21 10.58 20.24 -32.04
CA LEU A 21 11.07 20.48 -33.41
C LEU A 21 10.37 21.66 -34.11
N ASP A 22 9.17 22.04 -33.65
CA ASP A 22 8.38 23.16 -34.20
C ASP A 22 8.46 24.46 -33.37
N LEU A 23 9.25 24.51 -32.29
CA LEU A 23 9.43 25.72 -31.48
C LEU A 23 10.60 26.59 -32.00
N ASP A 24 10.27 27.45 -32.96
CA ASP A 24 11.03 28.65 -33.36
C ASP A 24 11.34 29.50 -32.10
N PRO A 25 12.59 29.98 -31.86
CA PRO A 25 12.99 30.58 -30.58
C PRO A 25 12.40 31.98 -30.26
N ASP A 26 11.37 32.44 -30.98
CA ASP A 26 10.84 33.81 -30.88
C ASP A 26 9.51 33.96 -30.10
N ILE A 27 9.13 33.01 -29.25
CA ILE A 27 7.98 33.20 -28.33
C ILE A 27 8.43 33.22 -26.88
N ALA A 28 9.18 34.27 -26.54
CA ALA A 28 9.39 34.73 -25.18
C ALA A 28 8.49 35.95 -24.89
N SER A 29 7.17 35.80 -24.96
CA SER A 29 6.26 36.69 -24.23
C SER A 29 4.88 36.04 -24.10
N LEU A 30 4.46 35.77 -22.87
CA LEU A 30 3.07 35.78 -22.41
C LEU A 30 3.09 35.61 -20.88
N HIS A 31 3.40 36.71 -20.18
CA HIS A 31 3.04 36.85 -18.78
C HIS A 31 1.54 37.11 -18.70
N GLY A 32 0.81 36.24 -18.00
CA GLY A 32 -0.52 36.59 -17.53
C GLY A 32 -1.39 35.38 -17.25
N PHE A 33 -1.32 34.84 -16.03
CA PHE A 33 -2.52 34.36 -15.36
C PHE A 33 -2.47 34.69 -13.86
N ALA A 34 -3.56 35.30 -13.45
CA ALA A 34 -3.76 36.02 -12.22
C ALA A 34 -4.17 35.12 -11.05
N HIS A 35 -3.99 35.69 -9.87
CA HIS A 35 -4.38 35.20 -8.55
C HIS A 35 -5.81 34.64 -8.46
N TRP A 36 -5.96 33.51 -7.77
CA TRP A 36 -7.23 32.99 -7.26
C TRP A 36 -7.30 33.15 -5.74
N PRO A 37 -8.40 33.66 -5.15
CA PRO A 37 -8.52 33.77 -3.70
C PRO A 37 -9.00 32.43 -3.11
N PHE A 38 -8.25 31.90 -2.14
CA PHE A 38 -8.72 30.84 -1.26
C PHE A 38 -9.59 31.44 -0.15
N THR A 39 -10.86 31.06 -0.08
CA THR A 39 -11.69 31.19 1.13
C THR A 39 -11.82 29.81 1.77
N SER A 40 -11.35 29.67 3.01
CA SER A 40 -11.40 28.44 3.80
C SER A 40 -12.84 28.01 4.12
N PRO A 41 -13.25 26.75 3.91
CA PRO A 41 -14.48 26.24 4.48
C PRO A 41 -14.26 25.74 5.91
N SER A 42 -15.21 26.09 6.77
CA SER A 42 -15.35 25.64 8.16
C SER A 42 -15.48 24.12 8.29
N VAL A 43 -14.69 23.53 9.19
CA VAL A 43 -14.72 22.13 9.59
C VAL A 43 -16.03 21.81 10.30
N MET A 44 -16.76 20.81 9.82
CA MET A 44 -17.81 20.13 10.59
C MET A 44 -17.20 18.86 11.22
N PRO A 45 -17.32 18.62 12.53
CA PRO A 45 -16.73 17.46 13.17
C PRO A 45 -17.47 16.19 12.79
N GLY A 46 -16.78 15.27 12.11
CA GLY A 46 -17.20 13.88 11.97
C GLY A 46 -17.16 13.20 13.35
N LYS A 47 -18.24 12.53 13.70
CA LYS A 47 -18.43 11.90 15.01
C LYS A 47 -17.49 10.68 15.13
N THR A 48 -16.43 10.80 15.93
CA THR A 48 -15.55 9.71 16.33
C THR A 48 -16.23 8.89 17.44
N LEU A 49 -16.03 7.56 17.44
CA LEU A 49 -16.43 6.75 18.60
C LEU A 49 -15.51 7.10 19.79
N PRO A 50 -16.06 7.27 21.01
CA PRO A 50 -15.29 7.68 22.18
C PRO A 50 -14.26 6.63 22.63
N LEU A 51 -13.22 7.13 23.29
CA LEU A 51 -12.29 6.33 24.07
C LEU A 51 -12.80 6.27 25.51
N PHE A 52 -12.86 5.08 26.08
CA PHE A 52 -13.26 4.85 27.46
C PHE A 52 -12.04 4.51 28.30
N SER A 53 -11.93 5.16 29.46
CA SER A 53 -10.95 4.74 30.46
C SER A 53 -11.43 3.48 31.19
N VAL A 54 -10.50 2.71 31.77
CA VAL A 54 -10.85 1.56 32.62
C VAL A 54 -11.73 1.97 33.81
N ALA A 55 -11.55 3.19 34.32
CA ALA A 55 -12.35 3.73 35.42
C ALA A 55 -13.80 4.01 34.98
N GLU A 56 -13.98 4.54 33.76
CA GLU A 56 -15.29 4.80 33.16
C GLU A 56 -16.02 3.49 32.86
N LEU A 57 -15.34 2.49 32.29
CA LEU A 57 -15.90 1.16 32.08
C LEU A 57 -16.43 0.53 33.38
N LYS A 58 -15.67 0.64 34.47
CA LYS A 58 -16.05 0.12 35.79
C LYS A 58 -17.18 0.89 36.47
N SER A 59 -17.63 2.00 35.89
CA SER A 59 -18.81 2.74 36.37
C SER A 59 -20.12 2.22 35.74
N HIS A 60 -20.04 1.41 34.69
CA HIS A 60 -21.17 0.84 33.95
C HIS A 60 -21.44 -0.62 34.36
N THR A 61 -21.83 -0.83 35.61
CA THR A 61 -21.96 -2.17 36.24
C THR A 61 -23.38 -2.57 36.65
N THR A 62 -24.42 -1.95 36.07
CA THR A 62 -25.82 -2.18 36.49
C THR A 62 -26.72 -2.53 35.32
N ALA A 63 -27.89 -3.14 35.55
CA ALA A 63 -28.85 -3.47 34.48
C ALA A 63 -29.38 -2.27 33.67
N LYS A 64 -29.20 -1.04 34.18
CA LYS A 64 -29.56 0.20 33.47
C LYS A 64 -28.37 0.87 32.78
N SER A 65 -27.17 0.32 32.96
CA SER A 65 -25.92 0.80 32.38
C SER A 65 -24.87 -0.30 32.55
N CYS A 66 -24.78 -1.19 31.55
CA CYS A 66 -24.00 -2.43 31.59
C CYS A 66 -23.06 -2.49 30.40
N TYR A 67 -21.77 -2.22 30.62
CA TYR A 67 -20.78 -2.21 29.55
C TYR A 67 -19.83 -3.39 29.73
N VAL A 68 -19.35 -3.95 28.63
CA VAL A 68 -18.37 -5.04 28.64
C VAL A 68 -17.27 -4.76 27.61
N THR A 69 -16.12 -5.41 27.75
CA THR A 69 -15.06 -5.35 26.73
C THR A 69 -14.80 -6.69 26.09
N ARG A 70 -14.31 -6.64 24.84
CA ARG A 70 -13.72 -7.79 24.18
C ARG A 70 -12.46 -7.31 23.47
N GLY A 71 -11.31 -7.49 24.11
CA GLY A 71 -10.05 -6.92 23.66
C GLY A 71 -10.03 -5.40 23.83
N SER A 72 -9.78 -4.65 22.75
CA SER A 72 -9.74 -3.18 22.79
C SER A 72 -11.09 -2.50 22.55
N LYS A 73 -12.15 -3.25 22.24
CA LYS A 73 -13.50 -2.72 21.97
C LYS A 73 -14.36 -2.69 23.22
N VAL A 74 -15.17 -1.64 23.36
CA VAL A 74 -16.13 -1.43 24.44
C VAL A 74 -17.55 -1.54 23.88
N TYR A 75 -18.40 -2.33 24.53
CA TYR A 75 -19.77 -2.59 24.10
C TYR A 75 -20.75 -2.17 25.18
N ASP A 76 -21.80 -1.44 24.79
CA ASP A 76 -22.92 -1.09 25.66
C ASP A 76 -24.02 -2.14 25.48
N VAL A 77 -24.02 -3.16 26.33
CA VAL A 77 -25.00 -4.27 26.25
C VAL A 77 -26.23 -4.00 27.11
N THR A 78 -26.45 -2.76 27.57
CA THR A 78 -27.56 -2.39 28.47
C THR A 78 -28.92 -2.80 27.92
N SER A 79 -29.16 -2.57 26.62
CA SER A 79 -30.41 -2.97 25.96
C SER A 79 -30.58 -4.47 25.83
N PHE A 80 -29.49 -5.23 25.84
CA PHE A 80 -29.50 -6.67 25.60
C PHE A 80 -29.57 -7.50 26.90
N VAL A 81 -29.32 -6.89 28.07
CA VAL A 81 -29.30 -7.61 29.36
C VAL A 81 -30.55 -8.48 29.56
N ASN A 82 -31.75 -7.95 29.30
CA ASN A 82 -33.00 -8.70 29.53
C ASN A 82 -33.34 -9.69 28.40
N ASP A 83 -32.74 -9.52 27.23
CA ASP A 83 -32.98 -10.35 26.05
C ASP A 83 -31.93 -11.47 25.91
N HIS A 84 -30.98 -11.54 26.84
CA HIS A 84 -29.94 -12.55 26.84
C HIS A 84 -30.53 -13.96 27.05
N PRO A 85 -30.33 -14.91 26.11
CA PRO A 85 -30.90 -16.25 26.20
C PRO A 85 -30.45 -17.05 27.44
N GLY A 86 -29.27 -16.74 27.99
CA GLY A 86 -28.75 -17.36 29.23
C GLY A 86 -29.25 -16.68 30.53
N GLY A 87 -30.03 -15.61 30.42
CA GLY A 87 -30.48 -14.77 31.53
C GLY A 87 -29.58 -13.55 31.75
N GLY A 88 -30.19 -12.41 32.08
CA GLY A 88 -29.49 -11.14 32.25
C GLY A 88 -28.57 -11.10 33.47
N ASP A 89 -28.85 -11.90 34.50
CA ASP A 89 -28.01 -11.98 35.70
C ASP A 89 -26.57 -12.42 35.37
N LEU A 90 -26.39 -13.30 34.37
CA LEU A 90 -25.07 -13.74 33.90
C LEU A 90 -24.28 -12.63 33.21
N ILE A 91 -24.94 -11.70 32.52
CA ILE A 91 -24.26 -10.55 31.92
C ILE A 91 -23.81 -9.58 33.01
N LEU A 92 -24.62 -9.41 34.06
CA LEU A 92 -24.32 -8.48 35.16
C LEU A 92 -23.10 -8.89 35.97
N ASP A 93 -22.82 -10.19 36.10
CA ASP A 93 -21.61 -10.71 36.75
C ASP A 93 -20.32 -10.25 36.05
N TYR A 94 -20.40 -9.93 34.75
CA TYR A 94 -19.29 -9.46 33.92
C TYR A 94 -19.39 -7.98 33.55
N ALA A 95 -20.33 -7.24 34.12
CA ALA A 95 -20.47 -5.82 33.85
C ALA A 95 -19.20 -5.07 34.29
N GLY A 96 -18.69 -4.21 33.40
CA GLY A 96 -17.43 -3.49 33.55
C GLY A 96 -16.17 -4.32 33.34
N GLN A 97 -16.28 -5.55 32.82
CA GLN A 97 -15.18 -6.50 32.65
C GLN A 97 -15.01 -6.99 31.21
N ASP A 98 -13.89 -7.66 30.94
CA ASP A 98 -13.64 -8.30 29.66
C ASP A 98 -14.31 -9.67 29.59
N VAL A 99 -15.10 -9.89 28.54
CA VAL A 99 -15.88 -11.11 28.34
C VAL A 99 -15.23 -12.08 27.35
N SER A 100 -14.00 -11.81 26.87
CA SER A 100 -13.36 -12.64 25.83
C SER A 100 -13.16 -14.09 26.26
N GLU A 101 -12.88 -14.31 27.54
CA GLU A 101 -12.66 -15.66 28.09
C GLU A 101 -14.00 -16.38 28.32
N ILE A 102 -14.96 -15.73 28.98
CA ILE A 102 -16.25 -16.36 29.31
C ILE A 102 -17.08 -16.66 28.05
N MET A 103 -16.99 -15.82 27.01
CA MET A 103 -17.68 -16.12 25.74
C MET A 103 -17.10 -17.33 25.00
N ARG A 104 -15.85 -17.70 25.28
CA ARG A 104 -15.17 -18.88 24.72
C ARG A 104 -15.23 -20.10 25.63
N ASP A 105 -15.81 -19.98 26.82
CA ASP A 105 -15.81 -21.02 27.84
C ASP A 105 -16.86 -22.11 27.52
N ILE A 106 -16.44 -23.08 26.70
CA ILE A 106 -17.23 -24.26 26.31
C ILE A 106 -17.82 -25.00 27.54
N PRO A 107 -17.12 -25.16 28.68
CA PRO A 107 -17.67 -25.74 29.90
C PRO A 107 -18.88 -25.02 30.52
N SER A 108 -19.01 -23.69 30.39
CA SER A 108 -20.14 -22.95 30.98
C SER A 108 -21.32 -22.82 30.03
N HIS A 109 -21.10 -22.57 28.73
CA HIS A 109 -22.02 -22.78 27.59
C HIS A 109 -21.41 -22.23 26.29
N GLU A 110 -21.69 -22.86 25.15
CA GLU A 110 -21.17 -22.43 23.84
C GLU A 110 -22.00 -21.28 23.26
N HIS A 111 -21.37 -20.13 23.02
CA HIS A 111 -21.96 -19.01 22.29
C HIS A 111 -21.83 -19.27 20.78
N SER A 112 -22.95 -19.35 20.07
CA SER A 112 -22.95 -19.45 18.60
C SER A 112 -22.38 -18.19 17.93
N GLU A 113 -21.97 -18.28 16.67
CA GLU A 113 -21.53 -17.12 15.87
C GLU A 113 -22.54 -15.95 15.88
N ALA A 114 -23.84 -16.24 15.89
CA ALA A 114 -24.89 -15.21 15.99
C ALA A 114 -24.83 -14.40 17.30
N ALA A 115 -24.35 -15.01 18.40
CA ALA A 115 -24.18 -14.29 19.67
C ALA A 115 -23.01 -13.29 19.60
N TYR A 116 -21.96 -13.60 18.84
CA TYR A 116 -20.87 -12.66 18.58
C TYR A 116 -21.31 -11.51 17.66
N GLU A 117 -22.21 -11.77 16.70
CA GLU A 117 -22.82 -10.74 15.87
C GLU A 117 -23.68 -9.77 16.69
N ILE A 118 -24.52 -10.29 17.59
CA ILE A 118 -25.33 -9.46 18.50
C ILE A 118 -24.43 -8.58 19.39
N LEU A 119 -23.30 -9.09 19.86
CA LEU A 119 -22.36 -8.26 20.64
C LEU A 119 -21.77 -7.12 19.81
N GLU A 120 -21.42 -7.36 18.55
CA GLU A 120 -20.87 -6.30 17.66
C GLU A 120 -21.85 -5.17 17.38
N ASP A 121 -23.16 -5.45 17.34
CA ASP A 121 -24.21 -4.43 17.20
C ASP A 121 -24.24 -3.43 18.38
N HIS A 122 -23.64 -3.81 19.51
CA HIS A 122 -23.57 -3.00 20.73
C HIS A 122 -22.21 -2.27 20.87
N HIS A 123 -21.38 -2.22 19.82
CA HIS A 123 -20.06 -1.55 19.87
C HIS A 123 -20.18 -0.03 20.00
N VAL A 124 -19.63 0.55 21.06
CA VAL A 124 -19.75 2.00 21.36
C VAL A 124 -18.42 2.74 21.44
N GLY A 125 -17.28 2.05 21.48
CA GLY A 125 -15.97 2.72 21.50
C GLY A 125 -14.80 1.81 21.77
N PHE A 126 -13.67 2.39 22.19
CA PHE A 126 -12.43 1.66 22.41
C PHE A 126 -11.86 1.94 23.80
N LEU A 127 -11.17 0.97 24.39
CA LEU A 127 -10.49 1.14 25.67
C LEU A 127 -9.18 1.92 25.46
N GLU A 128 -8.87 2.88 26.34
CA GLU A 128 -7.61 3.62 26.30
C GLU A 128 -6.40 2.67 26.41
N ASN A 129 -5.50 2.70 25.42
CA ASN A 129 -4.30 1.86 25.41
C ASN A 129 -3.17 2.52 26.24
N PRO A 130 -2.64 1.86 27.29
CA PRO A 130 -1.55 2.40 28.12
C PRO A 130 -0.25 2.72 27.34
N LEU A 131 -0.09 2.21 26.13
CA LEU A 131 1.07 2.45 25.27
C LEU A 131 1.05 3.82 24.57
N VAL A 132 -0.14 4.45 24.43
CA VAL A 132 -0.26 5.77 23.79
C VAL A 132 -0.05 6.90 24.80
N SER A 133 -0.28 6.65 26.09
CA SER A 133 -0.01 7.63 27.17
C SER A 133 1.45 7.69 27.64
N LYS A 134 2.35 6.84 27.10
CA LYS A 134 3.76 6.74 27.53
C LYS A 134 4.80 7.22 26.50
N MET A 135 4.41 8.08 25.54
CA MET A 135 5.40 8.90 24.79
C MET A 135 5.76 10.22 25.50
N ASN A 136 5.14 10.53 26.65
CA ASN A 136 5.57 11.60 27.56
C ASN A 136 6.03 11.00 28.90
N GLY A 137 7.33 10.73 29.04
CA GLY A 137 7.95 10.49 30.35
C GLY A 137 8.90 9.29 30.40
N ASN A 138 10.15 9.59 30.75
CA ASN A 138 11.25 8.64 31.00
C ASN A 138 10.91 7.56 32.04
N GLY A 139 11.58 6.41 31.88
CA GLY A 139 12.15 5.68 33.02
C GLY A 139 11.43 4.40 33.46
N ASP A 140 12.13 3.30 33.20
CA ASP A 140 12.37 2.17 34.12
C ASP A 140 11.68 0.83 33.89
N ALA A 141 12.58 -0.16 33.86
CA ALA A 141 12.40 -1.56 33.61
C ALA A 141 11.80 -2.29 34.82
N ALA A 142 10.59 -2.83 34.66
CA ALA A 142 10.05 -3.86 35.57
C ALA A 142 8.94 -4.74 34.94
N ALA A 143 8.66 -4.64 33.64
CA ALA A 143 7.54 -5.36 32.99
C ALA A 143 7.97 -6.56 32.13
N ALA A 144 9.20 -7.04 32.28
CA ALA A 144 9.72 -8.15 31.47
C ALA A 144 9.46 -9.55 32.07
N ALA A 145 8.84 -9.66 33.26
CA ALA A 145 8.72 -10.92 33.97
C ALA A 145 7.31 -11.56 33.93
N ALA A 146 6.27 -10.87 33.44
CA ALA A 146 4.90 -11.40 33.45
C ALA A 146 4.43 -12.01 32.10
N ALA A 147 5.13 -11.73 31.01
CA ALA A 147 4.74 -12.18 29.66
C ALA A 147 5.09 -13.65 29.35
N ALA A 148 5.80 -14.36 30.22
CA ALA A 148 6.32 -15.70 29.92
C ALA A 148 5.42 -16.87 30.36
N ALA A 149 4.21 -16.62 30.87
CA ALA A 149 3.40 -17.67 31.50
C ALA A 149 2.10 -18.08 30.75
N ALA A 150 1.73 -17.44 29.64
CA ALA A 150 0.45 -17.67 28.96
C ALA A 150 0.52 -18.51 27.66
N ALA A 151 1.69 -19.03 27.28
CA ALA A 151 1.83 -19.89 26.11
C ALA A 151 1.81 -21.38 26.50
N LYS A 152 0.62 -21.98 26.59
CA LYS A 152 0.43 -23.45 26.46
C LYS A 152 -1.04 -23.85 26.32
N GLY A 153 -1.45 -24.26 25.10
CA GLY A 153 -2.76 -24.88 24.85
C GLY A 153 -3.17 -24.95 23.37
N SER A 154 -2.42 -25.71 22.57
CA SER A 154 -2.66 -26.09 21.16
C SER A 154 -3.90 -27.00 20.97
N ASN A 155 -4.82 -26.79 20.00
CA ASN A 155 -4.80 -27.06 18.53
C ASN A 155 -5.33 -28.47 18.16
N MET A 156 -6.13 -28.59 17.06
CA MET A 156 -6.37 -29.75 16.13
C MET A 156 -7.86 -29.90 15.69
N ASP A 157 -8.26 -30.18 14.44
CA ASP A 157 -7.60 -30.76 13.23
C ASP A 157 -8.37 -30.42 11.92
N GLY A 158 -7.80 -30.45 10.71
CA GLY A 158 -6.66 -31.28 10.31
C GLY A 158 -5.86 -30.78 9.10
N ALA A 159 -4.58 -30.55 9.38
CA ALA A 159 -3.37 -30.89 8.65
C ALA A 159 -2.26 -30.28 9.51
N THR A 160 -1.45 -31.14 10.13
CA THR A 160 -0.48 -30.80 11.18
C THR A 160 0.35 -29.55 10.87
N ASP A 161 0.06 -28.43 11.53
CA ASP A 161 0.99 -27.32 11.78
C ASP A 161 0.40 -26.45 12.91
N SER A 162 1.23 -26.09 13.88
CA SER A 162 0.94 -25.08 14.90
C SER A 162 0.47 -23.75 14.26
N PRO A 163 -0.29 -22.86 14.96
CA PRO A 163 -0.58 -21.53 14.42
C PRO A 163 0.73 -20.84 14.02
N LYS A 164 0.92 -20.60 12.73
CA LYS A 164 2.16 -20.00 12.24
C LYS A 164 2.20 -18.56 12.73
N PRO A 165 3.27 -18.16 13.42
CA PRO A 165 3.39 -16.80 13.92
C PRO A 165 3.44 -15.80 12.74
N THR A 166 2.72 -14.69 12.85
CA THR A 166 2.51 -13.70 11.76
C THR A 166 3.17 -12.35 12.03
N TYR A 167 3.59 -11.64 10.99
CA TYR A 167 4.05 -10.24 11.08
C TYR A 167 2.89 -9.30 11.37
N SER A 168 3.04 -8.42 12.37
CA SER A 168 1.99 -7.49 12.81
C SER A 168 1.62 -6.43 11.76
N SER A 169 2.57 -6.09 10.88
CA SER A 169 2.44 -5.14 9.78
C SER A 169 1.47 -5.60 8.68
N THR A 170 1.48 -6.89 8.35
CA THR A 170 0.78 -7.46 7.19
C THR A 170 -0.23 -8.53 7.58
N GLY A 171 -0.03 -9.21 8.71
CA GLY A 171 -0.76 -10.40 9.13
C GLY A 171 -0.33 -11.69 8.42
N MET A 172 0.78 -11.68 7.68
CA MET A 172 1.30 -12.86 6.98
C MET A 172 2.39 -13.56 7.79
N SER A 173 2.58 -14.86 7.59
CA SER A 173 3.65 -15.65 8.22
C SER A 173 4.85 -15.84 7.29
N SER A 174 4.63 -15.83 5.97
CA SER A 174 5.65 -16.22 4.99
C SER A 174 5.38 -15.67 3.58
N GLU A 175 6.33 -15.88 2.66
CA GLU A 175 6.18 -15.56 1.23
C GLU A 175 5.06 -16.40 0.58
N GLU A 176 4.91 -17.65 1.02
CA GLU A 176 3.93 -18.59 0.48
C GLU A 176 2.49 -18.09 0.67
N ASP A 177 2.22 -17.35 1.75
CA ASP A 177 0.90 -16.78 2.07
C ASP A 177 0.43 -15.77 1.00
N LEU A 178 1.34 -15.16 0.23
CA LEU A 178 1.00 -14.22 -0.85
C LEU A 178 0.22 -14.87 -2.00
N ASN A 179 0.27 -16.20 -2.11
CA ASN A 179 -0.43 -16.98 -3.15
C ASN A 179 -1.69 -17.68 -2.62
N VAL A 180 -2.01 -17.54 -1.33
CA VAL A 180 -3.19 -18.17 -0.74
C VAL A 180 -4.43 -17.34 -1.08
N GLU A 181 -5.40 -17.97 -1.75
CA GLU A 181 -6.67 -17.33 -2.11
C GLU A 181 -7.40 -16.77 -0.89
N THR A 182 -7.86 -15.53 -1.02
CA THR A 182 -8.65 -14.86 0.02
C THR A 182 -10.12 -15.26 -0.10
N ASP A 183 -10.73 -15.72 0.99
CA ASP A 183 -12.19 -15.80 1.09
C ASP A 183 -12.77 -14.39 1.14
N LEU A 184 -13.41 -13.98 0.05
CA LEU A 184 -13.87 -12.61 -0.18
C LEU A 184 -14.95 -12.19 0.83
N ALA A 185 -15.83 -13.11 1.22
CA ALA A 185 -16.93 -12.82 2.13
C ALA A 185 -16.44 -12.75 3.59
N VAL A 186 -15.50 -13.61 3.96
CA VAL A 186 -14.87 -13.58 5.28
C VAL A 186 -13.96 -12.34 5.41
N ASP A 187 -13.15 -12.01 4.40
CA ASP A 187 -12.26 -10.83 4.43
C ASP A 187 -13.05 -9.55 4.65
N TYR A 188 -14.13 -9.33 3.87
CA TYR A 188 -14.96 -8.14 4.04
C TYR A 188 -15.65 -8.11 5.39
N ARG A 189 -16.16 -9.24 5.90
CA ARG A 189 -16.80 -9.31 7.23
C ARG A 189 -15.82 -9.00 8.36
N THR A 190 -14.60 -9.52 8.28
CA THR A 190 -13.56 -9.38 9.31
C THR A 190 -12.94 -8.00 9.32
N HIS A 191 -12.56 -7.49 8.15
CA HIS A 191 -11.74 -6.29 8.03
C HIS A 191 -12.52 -5.03 7.68
N LYS A 192 -13.75 -5.16 7.16
CA LYS A 192 -14.63 -4.04 6.76
C LYS A 192 -13.94 -3.01 5.86
N PHE A 193 -12.99 -3.46 5.03
CA PHE A 193 -12.23 -2.60 4.12
C PHE A 193 -12.87 -2.55 2.72
N LEU A 194 -12.41 -3.38 1.78
CA LEU A 194 -12.95 -3.43 0.41
C LEU A 194 -13.58 -4.80 0.15
N ASP A 195 -14.82 -4.81 -0.34
CA ASP A 195 -15.49 -6.02 -0.82
C ASP A 195 -14.97 -6.37 -2.21
N LEU A 196 -14.13 -7.40 -2.28
CA LEU A 196 -13.53 -7.91 -3.50
C LEU A 196 -14.57 -8.49 -4.50
N ASN A 197 -15.84 -8.70 -4.10
CA ASN A 197 -16.91 -9.08 -5.02
C ASN A 197 -17.44 -7.91 -5.85
N ARG A 198 -17.04 -6.67 -5.55
CA ARG A 198 -17.53 -5.44 -6.19
C ARG A 198 -16.37 -4.57 -6.67
N PRO A 199 -16.61 -3.63 -7.61
CA PRO A 199 -15.58 -2.70 -8.06
C PRO A 199 -14.93 -1.91 -6.92
N LEU A 200 -13.60 -1.92 -6.84
CA LEU A 200 -12.86 -1.39 -5.68
C LEU A 200 -12.79 0.14 -5.62
N PHE A 201 -12.66 0.82 -6.77
CA PHE A 201 -12.39 2.27 -6.78
C PHE A 201 -13.55 3.07 -6.19
N GLY A 202 -14.79 2.71 -6.53
CA GLY A 202 -15.97 3.37 -5.97
C GLY A 202 -16.08 3.18 -4.45
N GLN A 203 -15.74 1.98 -3.95
CA GLN A 203 -15.71 1.70 -2.52
C GLN A 203 -14.65 2.54 -1.80
N LEU A 204 -13.46 2.69 -2.39
CA LEU A 204 -12.41 3.53 -1.83
C LEU A 204 -12.80 5.03 -1.84
N TRP A 205 -13.33 5.50 -2.96
CA TRP A 205 -13.65 6.92 -3.15
C TRP A 205 -14.80 7.42 -2.26
N TYR A 206 -15.80 6.56 -2.03
CA TYR A 206 -17.00 6.88 -1.25
C TYR A 206 -17.03 6.21 0.14
N GLY A 207 -16.03 5.40 0.49
CA GLY A 207 -16.02 4.59 1.71
C GLY A 207 -15.79 5.34 3.02
N GLY A 208 -15.30 6.59 2.95
CA GLY A 208 -15.11 7.43 4.14
C GLY A 208 -14.02 6.93 5.10
N PHE A 209 -13.06 6.14 4.61
CA PHE A 209 -11.97 5.63 5.42
C PHE A 209 -11.07 6.74 5.94
N THR A 210 -10.63 6.60 7.19
CA THR A 210 -9.52 7.40 7.72
C THR A 210 -8.21 6.89 7.14
N LYS A 211 -7.22 7.77 7.04
CA LYS A 211 -5.85 7.46 6.65
C LYS A 211 -5.28 6.26 7.41
N ASP A 212 -5.39 6.25 8.74
CA ASP A 212 -4.78 5.20 9.56
C ASP A 212 -5.42 3.83 9.29
N PHE A 213 -6.75 3.78 9.18
CA PHE A 213 -7.46 2.56 8.84
C PHE A 213 -7.08 2.07 7.43
N TYR A 214 -7.05 2.99 6.46
CA TYR A 214 -6.63 2.69 5.10
C TYR A 214 -5.22 2.10 5.05
N LEU A 215 -4.24 2.74 5.71
CA LEU A 215 -2.84 2.30 5.71
C LEU A 215 -2.66 0.94 6.40
N GLN A 216 -3.42 0.68 7.47
CA GLN A 216 -3.44 -0.62 8.14
C GLN A 216 -4.01 -1.74 7.26
N GLN A 217 -4.89 -1.41 6.30
CA GLN A 217 -5.56 -2.42 5.48
C GLN A 217 -4.92 -2.60 4.11
N VAL A 218 -4.49 -1.52 3.45
CA VAL A 218 -3.96 -1.59 2.08
C VAL A 218 -2.65 -2.38 2.00
N HIS A 219 -1.82 -2.33 3.05
CA HIS A 219 -0.54 -3.06 3.11
C HIS A 219 -0.67 -4.49 3.66
N ARG A 220 -1.89 -4.95 3.92
CA ARG A 220 -2.17 -6.34 4.26
C ARG A 220 -2.59 -7.06 2.98
N PRO A 221 -1.74 -7.92 2.39
CA PRO A 221 -2.02 -8.39 1.04
C PRO A 221 -3.18 -9.38 0.99
N ARG A 222 -3.96 -9.34 -0.10
CA ARG A 222 -5.04 -10.25 -0.46
C ARG A 222 -4.72 -10.92 -1.79
N HIS A 223 -5.40 -12.02 -2.09
CA HIS A 223 -5.26 -12.76 -3.34
C HIS A 223 -6.64 -13.04 -3.96
N TYR A 224 -6.88 -12.46 -5.13
CA TYR A 224 -8.17 -12.58 -5.82
C TYR A 224 -8.18 -13.78 -6.77
N LYS A 225 -9.04 -14.77 -6.48
CA LYS A 225 -9.43 -15.88 -7.39
C LYS A 225 -8.27 -16.41 -8.27
N GLY A 226 -7.27 -17.03 -7.65
CA GLY A 226 -6.14 -17.63 -8.37
C GLY A 226 -5.22 -16.63 -9.09
N GLY A 227 -5.23 -15.36 -8.68
CA GLY A 227 -4.41 -14.29 -9.26
C GLY A 227 -5.05 -13.59 -10.46
N GLU A 228 -6.36 -13.72 -10.62
CA GLU A 228 -7.12 -12.85 -11.52
C GLU A 228 -7.15 -11.41 -11.01
N SER A 229 -7.47 -10.47 -11.90
CA SER A 229 -7.56 -9.06 -11.49
C SER A 229 -8.95 -8.74 -10.95
N ALA A 230 -9.02 -8.38 -9.66
CA ALA A 230 -10.23 -7.89 -9.02
C ALA A 230 -10.79 -6.67 -9.79
N PRO A 231 -12.10 -6.49 -9.97
CA PRO A 231 -12.63 -5.34 -10.72
C PRO A 231 -12.28 -4.01 -10.02
N LEU A 232 -11.64 -3.06 -10.71
CA LEU A 232 -11.36 -1.73 -10.12
C LEU A 232 -12.51 -0.76 -10.37
N PHE A 233 -12.93 -0.63 -11.63
CA PHE A 233 -14.08 0.18 -12.05
C PHE A 233 -15.29 -0.66 -12.42
N GLY A 234 -15.09 -1.88 -12.93
CA GLY A 234 -16.18 -2.78 -13.34
C GLY A 234 -16.98 -2.30 -14.54
N ASN A 235 -16.43 -1.38 -15.34
CA ASN A 235 -17.06 -0.77 -16.52
C ASN A 235 -16.03 -0.59 -17.65
N PHE A 236 -16.32 0.28 -18.62
CA PHE A 236 -15.44 0.52 -19.78
C PHE A 236 -14.06 1.11 -19.44
N LEU A 237 -13.83 1.60 -18.21
CA LEU A 237 -12.52 2.06 -17.74
C LEU A 237 -11.62 0.91 -17.26
N GLU A 238 -12.18 -0.28 -17.02
CA GLU A 238 -11.42 -1.43 -16.51
C GLU A 238 -10.18 -1.79 -17.35
N PRO A 239 -10.22 -1.77 -18.70
CA PRO A 239 -9.04 -2.05 -19.51
C PRO A 239 -7.87 -1.10 -19.26
N LEU A 240 -8.12 0.17 -18.87
CA LEU A 240 -7.07 1.15 -18.56
C LEU A 240 -6.29 0.79 -17.28
N THR A 241 -6.84 -0.11 -16.46
CA THR A 241 -6.26 -0.52 -15.17
C THR A 241 -5.42 -1.78 -15.28
N LYS A 242 -5.44 -2.45 -16.45
CA LYS A 242 -4.79 -3.74 -16.68
C LYS A 242 -3.62 -3.56 -17.64
N THR A 243 -2.42 -3.51 -17.08
CA THR A 243 -1.18 -3.36 -17.86
C THR A 243 -0.41 -4.67 -17.81
N ALA A 244 -0.32 -5.35 -18.96
CA ALA A 244 0.49 -6.56 -19.05
C ALA A 244 1.98 -6.22 -19.05
N TRP A 245 2.81 -7.07 -18.43
CA TRP A 245 4.26 -6.84 -18.33
C TRP A 245 4.94 -6.49 -19.66
N TRP A 246 4.56 -7.16 -20.75
CA TRP A 246 5.16 -6.96 -22.07
C TRP A 246 4.80 -5.62 -22.71
N MET A 247 3.78 -4.90 -22.21
CA MET A 247 3.42 -3.57 -22.71
C MET A 247 4.53 -2.56 -22.42
N VAL A 248 5.17 -2.65 -21.25
CA VAL A 248 6.24 -1.73 -20.83
C VAL A 248 7.43 -1.75 -21.81
N PRO A 249 8.10 -2.89 -22.08
CA PRO A 249 9.21 -2.93 -23.03
C PRO A 249 8.76 -2.64 -24.46
N LEU A 250 7.56 -3.08 -24.86
CA LEU A 250 7.03 -2.84 -26.21
C LEU A 250 6.84 -1.34 -26.50
N ILE A 251 6.35 -0.58 -25.51
CA ILE A 251 6.09 0.86 -25.67
C ILE A 251 7.39 1.66 -25.49
N TRP A 252 8.15 1.37 -24.44
CA TRP A 252 9.20 2.28 -23.98
C TRP A 252 10.59 1.97 -24.52
N TYR A 253 10.93 0.73 -24.88
CA TYR A 253 12.22 0.48 -25.53
C TYR A 253 12.35 1.14 -26.91
N PRO A 254 11.35 1.11 -27.80
CA PRO A 254 11.43 1.87 -29.05
C PRO A 254 11.60 3.37 -28.82
N ALA A 255 10.89 3.93 -27.84
CA ALA A 255 11.01 5.34 -27.49
C ALA A 255 12.40 5.70 -26.95
N ALA A 256 12.94 4.91 -26.02
CA ALA A 256 14.29 5.09 -25.49
C ALA A 256 15.36 4.90 -26.57
N ALA A 257 15.18 3.93 -27.48
CA ALA A 257 16.08 3.68 -28.59
C ALA A 257 16.09 4.86 -29.58
N TYR A 258 14.91 5.39 -29.93
CA TYR A 258 14.80 6.56 -30.78
C TYR A 258 15.49 7.78 -30.16
N GLY A 259 15.17 8.11 -28.90
CA GLY A 259 15.82 9.22 -28.19
C GLY A 259 17.33 9.04 -28.07
N THR A 260 17.81 7.80 -27.88
CA THR A 260 19.24 7.46 -27.88
C THR A 260 19.88 7.73 -29.25
N VAL A 261 19.26 7.31 -30.35
CA VAL A 261 19.78 7.56 -31.71
C VAL A 261 19.83 9.06 -32.01
N VAL A 262 18.75 9.81 -31.72
CA VAL A 262 18.72 11.27 -31.92
C VAL A 262 19.77 11.97 -31.06
N GLY A 263 19.90 11.57 -29.79
CA GLY A 263 20.89 12.11 -28.88
C GLY A 263 22.33 11.88 -29.36
N PHE A 264 22.67 10.65 -29.73
CA PHE A 264 24.02 10.30 -30.19
C PHE A 264 24.38 10.95 -31.53
N THR A 265 23.42 11.02 -32.46
CA THR A 265 23.63 11.66 -33.77
C THR A 265 23.86 13.17 -33.62
N GLY A 266 23.12 13.85 -32.74
CA GLY A 266 23.31 15.26 -32.48
C GLY A 266 24.58 15.59 -31.68
N LEU A 267 25.00 14.70 -30.76
CA LEU A 267 26.26 14.87 -30.02
C LEU A 267 27.51 14.67 -30.89
N GLN A 268 27.39 13.88 -31.97
CA GLN A 268 28.49 13.51 -32.88
C GLN A 268 29.74 12.92 -32.18
N ASN A 269 29.58 12.47 -30.93
CA ASN A 269 30.64 11.91 -30.11
C ASN A 269 30.09 10.74 -29.29
N TYR A 270 30.37 9.52 -29.75
CA TYR A 270 29.83 8.29 -29.15
C TYR A 270 30.29 8.08 -27.70
N THR A 271 31.52 8.48 -27.35
CA THR A 271 32.04 8.33 -25.99
C THR A 271 31.31 9.25 -25.02
N VAL A 272 31.10 10.51 -25.41
CA VAL A 272 30.34 11.49 -24.61
C VAL A 272 28.87 11.07 -24.53
N GLY A 273 28.28 10.62 -25.64
CA GLY A 273 26.92 10.07 -25.66
C GLY A 273 26.75 8.88 -24.72
N ALA A 274 27.68 7.93 -24.74
CA ALA A 274 27.66 6.78 -23.83
C ALA A 274 27.76 7.21 -22.36
N ALA A 275 28.59 8.20 -22.05
CA ALA A 275 28.71 8.71 -20.68
C ALA A 275 27.40 9.34 -20.18
N TYR A 276 26.74 10.17 -20.99
CA TYR A 276 25.44 10.75 -20.65
C TYR A 276 24.35 9.68 -20.51
N TRP A 277 24.35 8.69 -21.39
CA TRP A 277 23.37 7.61 -21.36
C TRP A 277 23.52 6.78 -20.08
N ILE A 278 24.75 6.39 -19.74
CA ILE A 278 25.06 5.66 -18.49
C ILE A 278 24.71 6.52 -17.27
N LEU A 279 25.01 7.81 -17.28
CA LEU A 279 24.61 8.73 -16.21
C LEU A 279 23.09 8.71 -16.01
N GLY A 280 22.32 8.76 -17.10
CA GLY A 280 20.86 8.65 -17.06
C GLY A 280 20.36 7.36 -16.42
N ALA A 281 20.93 6.22 -16.84
CA ALA A 281 20.59 4.93 -16.24
C ALA A 281 20.94 4.89 -14.75
N CYS A 282 22.13 5.33 -14.34
CA CYS A 282 22.52 5.38 -12.93
C CYS A 282 21.61 6.30 -12.11
N LEU A 283 21.26 7.50 -12.61
CA LEU A 283 20.33 8.41 -11.95
C LEU A 283 18.94 7.79 -11.81
N CYS A 284 18.49 7.01 -12.78
CA CYS A 284 17.20 6.33 -12.69
C CYS A 284 17.13 5.34 -11.52
N THR A 285 18.23 4.67 -11.15
CA THR A 285 18.23 3.80 -9.94
C THR A 285 18.01 4.60 -8.65
N LEU A 286 18.45 5.86 -8.61
CA LEU A 286 18.18 6.76 -7.48
C LEU A 286 16.73 7.27 -7.52
N VAL A 287 16.21 7.56 -8.72
CA VAL A 287 14.81 7.94 -8.93
C VAL A 287 13.87 6.81 -8.52
N GLU A 288 14.17 5.56 -8.89
CA GLU A 288 13.48 4.35 -8.42
C GLU A 288 13.36 4.37 -6.90
N TYR A 289 14.49 4.41 -6.20
CA TYR A 289 14.52 4.42 -4.74
C TYR A 289 13.73 5.59 -4.15
N GLY A 290 13.91 6.79 -4.70
CA GLY A 290 13.23 8.00 -4.22
C GLY A 290 11.72 7.97 -4.43
N LEU A 291 11.25 7.56 -5.61
CA LEU A 291 9.82 7.44 -5.88
C LEU A 291 9.20 6.34 -5.03
N HIS A 292 9.86 5.18 -4.92
CA HIS A 292 9.36 4.07 -4.11
C HIS A 292 9.23 4.47 -2.64
N ARG A 293 10.25 5.15 -2.08
CA ARG A 293 10.25 5.58 -0.68
C ARG A 293 9.36 6.78 -0.36
N PHE A 294 9.29 7.79 -1.23
CA PHE A 294 8.67 9.08 -0.86
C PHE A 294 7.33 9.35 -1.54
N ILE A 295 7.01 8.66 -2.64
CA ILE A 295 5.76 8.84 -3.38
C ILE A 295 4.88 7.60 -3.24
N PHE A 296 5.45 6.41 -3.45
CA PHE A 296 4.71 5.16 -3.37
C PHE A 296 4.46 4.75 -1.91
N HIS A 297 5.47 4.87 -1.05
CA HIS A 297 5.37 4.77 0.42
C HIS A 297 5.30 6.17 1.08
N MET A 298 4.26 6.93 0.76
CA MET A 298 4.06 8.27 1.34
C MET A 298 3.27 8.27 2.66
N GLU A 299 3.25 7.15 3.40
CA GLU A 299 2.35 6.90 4.54
C GLU A 299 2.36 8.04 5.55
N THR A 300 3.55 8.53 5.90
CA THR A 300 3.71 9.63 6.86
C THR A 300 3.02 10.92 6.39
N TYR A 301 3.11 11.23 5.10
CA TYR A 301 2.64 12.50 4.52
C TYR A 301 1.31 12.39 3.75
N LEU A 302 0.74 11.18 3.64
CA LEU A 302 -0.53 10.95 2.99
C LEU A 302 -1.62 11.81 3.66
N PRO A 303 -2.35 12.66 2.92
CA PRO A 303 -3.38 13.47 3.52
C PRO A 303 -4.63 12.64 3.79
N ASP A 304 -5.31 12.92 4.91
CA ASP A 304 -6.51 12.20 5.35
C ASP A 304 -7.76 12.66 4.58
N ASN A 305 -7.79 12.34 3.28
CA ASN A 305 -8.94 12.58 2.41
C ASN A 305 -8.97 11.57 1.26
N ARG A 306 -10.17 11.32 0.72
CA ARG A 306 -10.41 10.36 -0.36
C ARG A 306 -9.51 10.53 -1.60
N VAL A 307 -9.11 11.76 -1.94
CA VAL A 307 -8.26 12.01 -3.12
C VAL A 307 -6.86 11.48 -2.85
N GLY A 308 -6.27 11.81 -1.69
CA GLY A 308 -4.98 11.30 -1.26
C GLY A 308 -4.95 9.78 -1.21
N LEU A 309 -5.92 9.17 -0.52
CA LEU A 309 -6.02 7.71 -0.40
C LEU A 309 -6.15 7.04 -1.77
N SER A 310 -6.97 7.60 -2.67
CA SER A 310 -7.17 7.05 -4.02
C SER A 310 -5.93 7.18 -4.89
N LEU A 311 -5.21 8.31 -4.82
CA LEU A 311 -3.97 8.50 -5.57
C LEU A 311 -2.90 7.52 -5.10
N HIS A 312 -2.73 7.35 -3.79
CA HIS A 312 -1.80 6.35 -3.25
C HIS A 312 -2.20 4.92 -3.64
N PHE A 313 -3.49 4.58 -3.57
CA PHE A 313 -3.98 3.28 -4.01
C PHE A 313 -3.67 2.99 -5.48
N LEU A 314 -3.88 3.96 -6.37
CA LEU A 314 -3.60 3.82 -7.81
C LEU A 314 -2.10 3.82 -8.13
N ALA A 315 -1.27 4.50 -7.33
CA ALA A 315 0.16 4.59 -7.56
C ALA A 315 0.92 3.33 -7.11
N HIS A 316 0.61 2.81 -5.91
CA HIS A 316 1.30 1.64 -5.38
C HIS A 316 0.48 0.78 -4.41
N GLY A 317 -0.50 1.38 -3.71
CA GLY A 317 -1.28 0.65 -2.72
C GLY A 317 -2.01 -0.57 -3.29
N ILE A 318 -2.52 -0.52 -4.53
CA ILE A 318 -3.16 -1.67 -5.17
C ILE A 318 -2.20 -2.84 -5.38
N HIS A 319 -0.91 -2.56 -5.59
CA HIS A 319 0.10 -3.60 -5.72
C HIS A 319 0.36 -4.28 -4.37
N HIS A 320 0.52 -3.52 -3.28
CA HIS A 320 0.61 -4.13 -1.93
C HIS A 320 -0.65 -4.87 -1.52
N TYR A 321 -1.82 -4.38 -1.93
CA TYR A 321 -3.09 -5.00 -1.59
C TYR A 321 -3.33 -6.28 -2.41
N LEU A 322 -2.86 -6.36 -3.66
CA LEU A 322 -3.02 -7.51 -4.56
C LEU A 322 -1.68 -7.84 -5.27
N PRO A 323 -0.64 -8.29 -4.54
CA PRO A 323 0.73 -8.38 -5.06
C PRO A 323 0.91 -9.41 -6.17
N MET A 324 0.04 -10.42 -6.20
CA MET A 324 0.07 -11.48 -7.20
C MET A 324 -0.85 -11.23 -8.42
N ASP A 325 -1.48 -10.05 -8.53
CA ASP A 325 -2.24 -9.65 -9.73
C ASP A 325 -1.28 -9.22 -10.86
N LYS A 326 -1.19 -10.07 -11.88
CA LYS A 326 -0.25 -9.91 -13.01
C LYS A 326 -0.49 -8.66 -13.86
N TYR A 327 -1.65 -8.03 -13.78
CA TYR A 327 -2.00 -6.86 -14.59
C TYR A 327 -1.94 -5.55 -13.81
N ARG A 328 -1.64 -5.58 -12.51
CA ARG A 328 -1.65 -4.42 -11.61
C ARG A 328 -0.35 -4.24 -10.81
N LEU A 329 0.74 -4.76 -11.37
CA LEU A 329 2.08 -4.64 -10.83
C LEU A 329 2.87 -3.57 -11.56
N VAL A 330 2.98 -3.71 -12.89
CA VAL A 330 3.78 -2.79 -13.70
C VAL A 330 3.08 -1.45 -13.86
N MET A 331 3.87 -0.38 -14.00
CA MET A 331 3.32 0.98 -14.12
C MET A 331 2.50 1.13 -15.41
N PRO A 332 1.21 1.52 -15.32
CA PRO A 332 0.42 1.82 -16.51
C PRO A 332 1.05 2.98 -17.29
N PRO A 333 1.07 2.93 -18.64
CA PRO A 333 1.71 3.97 -19.44
C PRO A 333 1.24 5.40 -19.12
N THR A 334 -0.04 5.56 -18.82
CA THR A 334 -0.62 6.86 -18.41
C THR A 334 0.02 7.41 -17.14
N LEU A 335 0.20 6.57 -16.12
CA LEU A 335 0.83 6.99 -14.85
C LEU A 335 2.33 7.24 -15.04
N PHE A 336 3.00 6.39 -15.83
CA PHE A 336 4.42 6.59 -16.16
C PHE A 336 4.66 7.95 -16.82
N ILE A 337 3.84 8.34 -17.81
CA ILE A 337 3.96 9.64 -18.47
C ILE A 337 3.88 10.80 -17.46
N ILE A 338 2.90 10.74 -16.55
CA ILE A 338 2.71 11.79 -15.53
C ILE A 338 3.96 11.88 -14.64
N LEU A 339 4.49 10.74 -14.18
CA LEU A 339 5.66 10.69 -13.30
C LEU A 339 6.97 11.04 -14.04
N ALA A 340 7.11 10.66 -15.31
CA ALA A 340 8.33 10.88 -16.10
C ALA A 340 8.47 12.33 -16.62
N THR A 341 7.35 13.02 -16.85
CA THR A 341 7.31 14.41 -17.36
C THR A 341 8.18 15.38 -16.55
N PRO A 342 8.08 15.47 -15.21
CA PRO A 342 8.96 16.36 -14.44
C PRO A 342 10.45 16.00 -14.58
N PHE A 343 10.80 14.72 -14.69
CA PHE A 343 12.21 14.30 -14.89
C PHE A 343 12.72 14.63 -16.30
N TYR A 344 11.86 14.60 -17.31
CA TYR A 344 12.19 15.06 -18.66
C TYR A 344 12.56 16.55 -18.66
N TYR A 345 11.72 17.40 -18.08
CA TYR A 345 12.00 18.84 -17.97
C TYR A 345 13.19 19.13 -17.05
N LEU A 346 13.39 18.33 -16.00
CA LEU A 346 14.58 18.43 -15.16
C LEU A 346 15.86 18.14 -15.95
N SER A 347 15.85 17.09 -16.79
CA SER A 347 16.97 16.79 -17.68
C SER A 347 17.28 17.96 -18.60
N LYS A 348 16.25 18.54 -19.26
CA LYS A 348 16.42 19.75 -20.09
C LYS A 348 16.98 20.93 -19.29
N SER A 349 16.57 21.10 -18.05
CA SER A 349 17.00 22.21 -17.19
C SER A 349 18.45 22.05 -16.74
N VAL A 350 18.86 20.84 -16.37
CA VAL A 350 20.24 20.54 -15.93
C VAL A 350 21.22 20.57 -17.11
N PHE A 351 20.81 20.02 -18.25
CA PHE A 351 21.60 19.96 -19.48
C PHE A 351 21.15 21.02 -20.50
N PHE A 352 20.77 22.21 -20.02
CA PHE A 352 20.24 23.31 -20.84
C PHE A 352 21.16 23.76 -21.97
N TYR A 353 22.47 23.54 -21.82
CA TYR A 353 23.48 23.89 -22.81
C TYR A 353 23.52 22.96 -24.01
N ASN A 354 22.93 21.76 -23.93
CA ASN A 354 22.90 20.81 -25.02
C ASN A 354 21.67 19.89 -24.94
N TRP A 355 20.70 20.17 -25.79
CA TRP A 355 19.48 19.38 -25.94
C TRP A 355 19.75 17.88 -26.15
N TYR A 356 20.72 17.53 -26.99
CA TYR A 356 21.04 16.13 -27.29
C TYR A 356 21.64 15.42 -26.07
N ALA A 357 22.39 16.12 -25.22
CA ALA A 357 22.83 15.59 -23.93
C ALA A 357 21.63 15.32 -23.01
N ALA A 358 20.71 16.28 -22.87
CA ALA A 358 19.49 16.15 -22.07
C ALA A 358 18.64 14.94 -22.52
N LEU A 359 18.43 14.80 -23.83
CA LEU A 359 17.69 13.70 -24.43
C LEU A 359 18.40 12.36 -24.23
N THR A 360 19.74 12.32 -24.33
CA THR A 360 20.53 11.10 -24.13
C THR A 360 20.46 10.62 -22.67
N VAL A 361 20.57 11.54 -21.70
CA VAL A 361 20.40 11.23 -20.27
C VAL A 361 18.99 10.71 -19.99
N PHE A 362 17.96 11.40 -20.50
CA PHE A 362 16.58 10.97 -20.30
C PHE A 362 16.32 9.59 -20.92
N SER A 363 16.85 9.33 -22.12
CA SER A 363 16.70 8.04 -22.82
C SER A 363 17.37 6.89 -22.06
N GLY A 364 18.56 7.10 -21.49
CA GLY A 364 19.20 6.14 -20.60
C GLY A 364 18.40 5.87 -19.33
N GLY A 365 17.78 6.91 -18.77
CA GLY A 365 16.87 6.76 -17.63
C GLY A 365 15.60 5.98 -17.97
N VAL A 366 14.94 6.25 -19.10
CA VAL A 366 13.76 5.50 -19.55
C VAL A 366 14.11 4.03 -19.80
N PHE A 367 15.28 3.75 -20.39
CA PHE A 367 15.74 2.37 -20.55
C PHE A 367 15.87 1.64 -19.21
N GLU A 368 16.52 2.28 -18.22
CA GLU A 368 16.68 1.69 -16.89
C GLU A 368 15.34 1.53 -16.16
N TYR A 369 14.39 2.45 -16.34
CA TYR A 369 13.02 2.27 -15.84
C TYR A 369 12.38 0.97 -16.36
N VAL A 370 12.53 0.66 -17.66
CA VAL A 370 12.00 -0.60 -18.21
C VAL A 370 12.68 -1.80 -17.55
N CYS A 371 14.00 -1.74 -17.33
CA CYS A 371 14.73 -2.78 -16.61
C CYS A 371 14.22 -2.97 -15.17
N TYR A 372 13.96 -1.86 -14.46
CA TYR A 372 13.36 -1.85 -13.14
C TYR A 372 11.98 -2.53 -13.13
N ASP A 373 11.07 -2.11 -14.00
CA ASP A 373 9.67 -2.58 -13.98
C ASP A 373 9.59 -4.07 -14.36
N MET A 374 10.44 -4.51 -15.30
CA MET A 374 10.57 -5.94 -15.63
C MET A 374 11.19 -6.74 -14.50
N THR A 375 12.21 -6.19 -13.82
CA THR A 375 12.78 -6.82 -12.63
C THR A 375 11.70 -7.00 -11.58
N HIS A 376 10.97 -5.93 -11.25
CA HIS A 376 9.88 -5.94 -10.29
C HIS A 376 8.84 -7.02 -10.59
N TYR A 377 8.37 -7.07 -11.85
CA TYR A 377 7.38 -8.06 -12.28
C TYR A 377 7.88 -9.50 -12.11
N PHE A 378 9.12 -9.79 -12.53
CA PHE A 378 9.65 -11.14 -12.47
C PHE A 378 10.08 -11.58 -11.07
N LEU A 379 10.37 -10.65 -10.15
CA LEU A 379 10.56 -10.96 -8.73
C LEU A 379 9.29 -11.59 -8.14
N HIS A 380 8.11 -11.11 -8.49
CA HIS A 380 6.83 -11.68 -8.03
C HIS A 380 6.46 -12.98 -8.75
N HIS A 381 6.52 -13.00 -10.09
CA HIS A 381 5.81 -14.03 -10.86
C HIS A 381 6.66 -15.15 -11.45
N ARG A 382 7.97 -15.18 -11.21
CA ARG A 382 8.86 -16.22 -11.76
C ARG A 382 9.79 -16.81 -10.71
N SER A 383 10.21 -18.04 -10.98
CA SER A 383 11.37 -18.65 -10.33
C SER A 383 12.62 -18.15 -11.03
N LEU A 384 13.41 -17.35 -10.32
CA LEU A 384 14.59 -16.70 -10.88
C LEU A 384 15.87 -17.52 -10.68
N PRO A 385 16.90 -17.28 -11.51
CA PRO A 385 18.24 -17.85 -11.31
C PRO A 385 18.82 -17.50 -9.93
N SER A 386 19.79 -18.30 -9.46
CA SER A 386 20.36 -18.19 -8.10
C SER A 386 20.83 -16.78 -7.74
N TYR A 387 21.41 -16.05 -8.69
CA TYR A 387 21.93 -14.69 -8.47
C TYR A 387 20.82 -13.64 -8.28
N TYR A 388 19.57 -13.88 -8.71
CA TYR A 388 18.40 -13.01 -8.43
C TYR A 388 17.53 -13.50 -7.27
N LYS A 389 17.69 -14.76 -6.82
CA LYS A 389 16.86 -15.30 -5.72
C LYS A 389 16.95 -14.48 -4.44
N GLN A 390 18.13 -13.93 -4.13
CA GLN A 390 18.30 -13.09 -2.95
C GLN A 390 17.53 -11.77 -3.08
N LEU A 391 17.54 -11.16 -4.26
CA LEU A 391 16.77 -9.96 -4.54
C LEU A 391 15.26 -10.24 -4.50
N LYS A 392 14.83 -11.40 -5.01
CA LYS A 392 13.43 -11.86 -4.90
C LYS A 392 13.00 -11.97 -3.44
N LYS A 393 13.78 -12.70 -2.63
CA LYS A 393 13.49 -12.85 -1.20
C LYS A 393 13.42 -11.50 -0.48
N TYR A 394 14.34 -10.60 -0.81
CA TYR A 394 14.39 -9.26 -0.24
C TYR A 394 13.14 -8.45 -0.61
N HIS A 395 12.78 -8.39 -1.89
CA HIS A 395 11.58 -7.66 -2.33
C HIS A 395 10.29 -8.27 -1.79
N LEU A 396 10.17 -9.60 -1.75
CA LEU A 396 8.97 -10.23 -1.20
C LEU A 396 8.87 -10.02 0.32
N GLN A 397 9.98 -10.00 1.05
CA GLN A 397 9.98 -9.62 2.46
C GLN A 397 9.45 -8.19 2.69
N HIS A 398 9.71 -7.26 1.79
CA HIS A 398 9.10 -5.93 1.84
C HIS A 398 7.56 -6.01 1.74
N HIS A 399 7.01 -6.93 0.93
CA HIS A 399 5.56 -7.13 0.79
C HIS A 399 4.92 -7.86 1.97
N PHE A 400 5.48 -8.98 2.43
CA PHE A 400 4.83 -9.83 3.44
C PHE A 400 5.28 -9.53 4.88
N ALA A 401 6.37 -8.80 5.12
CA ALA A 401 6.90 -8.61 6.48
C ALA A 401 7.12 -7.14 6.87
N ASP A 402 7.77 -6.32 6.04
CA ASP A 402 8.08 -4.93 6.41
C ASP A 402 8.09 -4.00 5.19
N TYR A 403 6.98 -3.31 4.96
CA TYR A 403 6.83 -2.36 3.87
C TYR A 403 7.48 -0.99 4.17
N ASN A 404 8.00 -0.75 5.39
CA ASN A 404 8.65 0.51 5.74
C ASN A 404 10.16 0.54 5.40
N ASN A 405 10.69 -0.56 4.86
CA ASN A 405 12.09 -0.72 4.48
C ASN A 405 12.19 -1.52 3.17
N GLY A 406 13.37 -1.56 2.54
CA GLY A 406 13.58 -2.35 1.33
C GLY A 406 13.00 -1.70 0.07
N PHE A 407 13.25 -0.40 -0.12
CA PHE A 407 12.71 0.36 -1.25
C PHE A 407 13.50 0.11 -2.56
N GLY A 408 14.69 -0.48 -2.49
CA GLY A 408 15.45 -0.85 -3.69
C GLY A 408 14.94 -2.16 -4.31
N VAL A 409 14.39 -2.10 -5.52
CA VAL A 409 13.84 -3.27 -6.23
C VAL A 409 14.83 -3.82 -7.24
N SER A 410 15.50 -2.97 -8.02
CA SER A 410 16.57 -3.37 -8.94
C SER A 410 17.84 -3.78 -8.18
N SER A 411 18.13 -3.10 -7.07
CA SER A 411 19.24 -3.41 -6.19
C SER A 411 19.05 -2.85 -4.78
N ARG A 412 19.75 -3.44 -3.81
CA ARG A 412 19.80 -2.97 -2.41
C ARG A 412 20.74 -1.78 -2.18
N PHE A 413 21.35 -1.25 -3.24
CA PHE A 413 22.43 -0.27 -3.11
C PHE A 413 21.98 0.98 -2.36
N TRP A 414 20.85 1.57 -2.76
CA TRP A 414 20.33 2.78 -2.11
C TRP A 414 19.78 2.53 -0.71
N ASP A 415 19.24 1.34 -0.43
CA ASP A 415 18.87 0.97 0.93
C ASP A 415 20.07 0.96 1.88
N LYS A 416 21.23 0.47 1.42
CA LYS A 416 22.50 0.53 2.19
C LYS A 416 22.97 1.96 2.40
N VAL A 417 22.93 2.76 1.34
CA VAL A 417 23.40 4.16 1.38
C VAL A 417 22.56 5.00 2.36
N PHE A 418 21.25 4.79 2.38
CA PHE A 418 20.30 5.59 3.16
C PHE A 418 19.76 4.90 4.42
N GLY A 419 20.28 3.72 4.76
CA GLY A 419 19.95 3.02 6.01
C GLY A 419 18.53 2.47 6.09
N THR A 420 17.97 2.00 4.97
CA THR A 420 16.61 1.43 4.87
C THR A 420 16.65 -0.06 4.47
N GLU A 421 17.73 -0.77 4.81
CA GLU A 421 17.80 -2.20 4.54
C GLU A 421 16.79 -2.97 5.40
N LEU A 422 16.12 -3.95 4.78
CA LEU A 422 15.26 -4.87 5.53
C LEU A 422 16.08 -5.61 6.59
N PRO A 423 15.60 -5.66 7.84
CA PRO A 423 16.26 -6.47 8.86
C PRO A 423 16.22 -7.95 8.45
N PRO A 424 17.14 -8.79 8.96
CA PRO A 424 17.01 -10.23 8.81
C PRO A 424 15.64 -10.67 9.30
N LEU A 425 14.99 -11.58 8.57
CA LEU A 425 13.74 -12.22 9.01
C LEU A 425 13.95 -12.75 10.43
N GLN A 426 13.35 -12.09 11.41
CA GLN A 426 13.41 -12.59 12.78
C GLN A 426 12.54 -13.84 12.85
N PRO A 427 12.96 -14.88 13.60
CA PRO A 427 12.07 -15.99 13.92
C PRO A 427 10.87 -15.38 14.63
N VAL A 428 9.69 -15.51 14.01
CA VAL A 428 8.50 -14.84 14.50
C VAL A 428 8.22 -15.39 15.91
N LYS A 429 8.14 -14.50 16.90
CA LYS A 429 7.87 -14.91 18.27
C LYS A 429 6.48 -15.50 18.31
N VAL A 430 6.40 -16.76 18.71
CA VAL A 430 5.15 -17.37 19.16
C VAL A 430 4.87 -16.74 20.51
N GLU A 431 3.96 -15.75 20.55
CA GLU A 431 3.41 -15.23 21.81
C GLU A 431 2.30 -16.16 22.32
#